data_AF-A0A4U2ZDY6-F1
#
_entry.id   AF-A0A4U2ZDY6-F1
#
_cell.length_a   1.000
_cell.length_b   1.000
_cell.length_c   1.000
_cell.angle_alpha   90.00
_cell.angle_beta   90.00
_cell.angle_gamma   90.00
#
_symmetry.space_group_name_H-M   'P 1'
#
loop_
_entity.id
_entity.type
_entity.pdbx_description
1 polymer ?
#
loop_
_entity_poly.entity_id
_entity_poly.type
_entity_poly.pdbx_seq_one_letter_code
_entity_poly.pdbx_strand_id
1 'polypeptide(L)'
;MDIVVTIPKWEYKNDDRETGVYKQGGYEQFWQLSRRPKRLNIGDRMYFVKNGWIESSMRVIRIEEKATATCEVTNRTWSGCLIFMDDLQQENIQNINGFRGFRYRWW
;
A
#
# COMPACT_ATOMS: atom_id res chain seq x y z
N MET A 1 11.30 -7.92 5.82
CA MET A 1 11.73 -6.52 6.06
C MET A 1 10.66 -5.59 5.51
N ASP A 2 10.16 -4.71 6.37
CA ASP A 2 9.09 -3.78 6.03
C ASP A 2 9.48 -2.83 4.90
N ILE A 3 8.46 -2.37 4.17
CA ILE A 3 8.61 -1.35 3.13
C ILE A 3 7.76 -0.12 3.42
N VAL A 4 8.18 0.99 2.83
CA VAL A 4 7.51 2.27 2.90
C VAL A 4 7.23 2.72 1.48
N VAL A 5 6.02 3.19 1.23
CA VAL A 5 5.60 3.77 -0.05
C VAL A 5 5.05 5.17 0.17
N THR A 6 5.18 6.02 -0.83
CA THR A 6 4.49 7.32 -0.82
C THR A 6 3.29 7.26 -1.76
N ILE A 7 2.13 7.61 -1.23
CA ILE A 7 0.92 7.78 -2.04
C ILE A 7 1.10 9.09 -2.81
N PRO A 8 0.95 9.10 -4.15
CA PRO A 8 1.02 10.34 -4.89
C PRO A 8 -0.19 11.23 -4.57
N LYS A 9 0.01 12.55 -4.50
CA LYS A 9 -1.01 13.53 -4.08
C LYS A 9 -2.34 13.41 -4.83
N TRP A 10 -2.31 13.03 -6.11
CA TRP A 10 -3.51 12.86 -6.92
C TRP A 10 -4.32 11.59 -6.59
N GLU A 11 -3.71 10.57 -5.97
CA GLU A 11 -4.40 9.35 -5.54
C GLU A 11 -4.98 9.46 -4.12
N TYR A 12 -4.70 10.53 -3.36
CA TYR A 12 -5.19 10.70 -1.99
C TYR A 12 -6.71 10.50 -1.87
N LYS A 13 -7.48 11.07 -2.80
CA LYS A 13 -8.95 10.94 -2.81
C LYS A 13 -9.42 9.50 -3.05
N ASN A 14 -8.71 8.76 -3.88
CA ASN A 14 -9.04 7.36 -4.16
C ASN A 14 -8.69 6.48 -2.97
N ASP A 15 -7.51 6.70 -2.39
CA ASP A 15 -7.03 6.02 -1.19
C ASP A 15 -7.97 6.22 0.02
N ASP A 16 -8.45 7.44 0.25
CA ASP A 16 -9.44 7.72 1.30
C ASP A 16 -10.76 6.96 1.05
N ARG A 17 -11.18 6.87 -0.21
CA ARG A 17 -12.40 6.15 -0.59
C ARG A 17 -12.24 4.64 -0.44
N GLU A 18 -11.13 4.10 -0.92
CA GLU A 18 -10.78 2.67 -0.81
C GLU A 18 -10.67 2.26 0.66
N THR A 19 -9.97 3.05 1.48
CA THR A 19 -9.89 2.82 2.93
C THR A 19 -11.27 2.85 3.60
N GLY A 20 -12.14 3.78 3.19
CA GLY A 20 -13.51 3.86 3.69
C GLY A 20 -14.35 2.62 3.37
N VAL A 21 -14.21 2.08 2.15
CA VAL A 21 -14.89 0.85 1.71
C VAL A 21 -14.27 -0.39 2.37
N TYR A 22 -12.95 -0.47 2.48
CA TYR A 22 -12.25 -1.57 3.15
C TYR A 22 -12.74 -1.75 4.59
N LYS A 23 -12.98 -0.65 5.32
CA LYS A 23 -13.53 -0.67 6.69
C LYS A 23 -14.96 -1.22 6.79
N GLN A 24 -15.72 -1.23 5.70
CA GLN A 24 -17.07 -1.80 5.66
C GLN A 24 -17.05 -3.34 5.53
N GLY A 25 -15.87 -3.93 5.25
CA GLY A 25 -15.67 -5.36 5.12
C GLY A 25 -15.99 -5.90 3.73
N GLY A 26 -15.44 -7.07 3.39
CA GLY A 26 -15.72 -7.79 2.15
C GLY A 26 -14.84 -7.44 0.94
N TYR A 27 -13.84 -6.56 1.11
CA TYR A 27 -12.94 -6.14 0.03
C TYR A 27 -11.47 -6.46 0.36
N GLU A 28 -10.72 -6.92 -0.64
CA GLU A 28 -9.27 -7.10 -0.53
C GLU A 28 -8.55 -5.77 -0.86
N GLN A 29 -7.69 -5.31 0.06
CA GLN A 29 -6.82 -4.17 -0.21
C GLN A 29 -5.56 -4.66 -0.92
N PHE A 30 -5.18 -4.00 -2.02
CA PHE A 30 -3.94 -4.27 -2.71
C PHE A 30 -3.24 -3.00 -3.18
N TRP A 31 -1.92 -3.09 -3.36
CA TRP A 31 -1.11 -2.00 -3.88
C TRP A 31 -0.20 -2.48 -5.02
N GLN A 32 -0.14 -1.69 -6.09
CA GLN A 32 0.73 -1.98 -7.22
C GLN A 32 2.11 -1.37 -7.02
N LEU A 33 3.15 -2.18 -7.16
CA LEU A 33 4.53 -1.74 -7.28
C LEU A 33 5.07 -1.99 -8.68
N SER A 34 6.05 -1.18 -9.08
CA SER A 34 6.76 -1.36 -10.35
C SER A 34 7.62 -2.64 -10.41
N ARG A 35 8.01 -3.18 -9.24
CA ARG A 35 8.81 -4.41 -9.10
C ARG A 35 8.65 -5.00 -7.70
N ARG A 36 8.91 -6.31 -7.57
CA ARG A 36 8.94 -6.99 -6.27
C ARG A 36 10.08 -6.49 -5.38
N PRO A 37 9.79 -6.07 -4.14
CA PRO A 37 10.83 -5.84 -3.15
C PRO A 37 11.48 -7.17 -2.75
N LYS A 38 12.79 -7.30 -2.97
CA LYS A 38 13.54 -8.55 -2.74
C LYS A 38 13.54 -9.05 -1.29
N ARG A 39 13.34 -8.16 -0.32
CA ARG A 39 13.38 -8.49 1.13
C ARG A 39 12.01 -8.40 1.82
N LEU A 40 10.94 -8.19 1.04
CA LEU A 40 9.58 -8.18 1.55
C LEU A 40 8.99 -9.60 1.49
N ASN A 41 8.48 -10.04 2.62
CA ASN A 41 7.89 -11.35 2.85
C ASN A 41 6.44 -11.21 3.33
N ILE A 42 5.70 -12.29 3.26
CA ILE A 42 4.37 -12.40 3.89
C ILE A 42 4.54 -12.25 5.41
N GLY A 43 3.69 -11.46 6.04
CA GLY A 43 3.75 -11.11 7.46
C GLY A 43 4.52 -9.81 7.76
N ASP A 44 5.35 -9.31 6.85
CA ASP A 44 5.96 -7.97 6.97
C ASP A 44 4.88 -6.87 6.82
N ARG A 45 5.24 -5.63 7.17
CA ARG A 45 4.35 -4.48 7.01
C ARG A 45 4.74 -3.56 5.86
N MET A 46 3.72 -2.95 5.29
CA MET A 46 3.81 -1.90 4.29
C MET A 46 3.26 -0.61 4.88
N TYR A 47 4.09 0.43 4.90
CA TYR A 47 3.80 1.74 5.48
C TYR A 47 3.47 2.75 4.38
N PHE A 48 2.40 3.51 4.57
CA PHE A 48 1.90 4.48 3.61
C PHE A 48 2.21 5.91 4.05
N VAL A 49 2.99 6.60 3.23
CA VAL A 49 3.33 8.01 3.42
C VAL A 49 2.32 8.87 2.67
N LYS A 50 1.65 9.74 3.42
CA LYS A 50 0.70 10.73 2.94
C LYS A 50 0.93 12.03 3.71
N ASN A 51 0.84 13.15 3.01
CA ASN A 51 1.15 14.50 3.54
C ASN A 51 2.54 14.70 4.19
N GLY A 52 3.51 13.80 3.96
CA GLY A 52 4.84 13.83 4.60
C GLY A 52 4.94 13.04 5.91
N TRP A 53 3.91 12.24 6.21
CA TRP A 53 3.76 11.44 7.42
C TRP A 53 3.47 10.01 7.02
N ILE A 54 3.90 9.04 7.83
CA ILE A 54 3.36 7.70 7.73
C ILE A 54 2.02 7.72 8.47
N GLU A 55 0.92 7.70 7.72
CA GLU A 55 -0.44 7.80 8.26
C GLU A 55 -1.01 6.42 8.60
N SER A 56 -0.57 5.37 7.90
CA SER A 56 -1.06 4.03 8.10
C SER A 56 -0.05 2.94 7.72
N SER A 57 -0.30 1.75 8.22
CA SER A 57 0.41 0.54 7.82
C SER A 57 -0.54 -0.63 7.68
N MET A 58 -0.17 -1.59 6.83
CA MET A 58 -0.91 -2.83 6.62
C MET A 58 0.05 -4.01 6.55
N ARG A 59 -0.40 -5.18 7.00
CA ARG A 59 0.38 -6.42 6.93
C ARG A 59 0.24 -7.05 5.55
N VAL A 60 1.34 -7.56 5.01
CA VAL A 60 1.37 -8.25 3.72
C VAL A 60 0.87 -9.68 3.89
N ILE A 61 -0.17 -10.05 3.15
CA ILE A 61 -0.73 -11.42 3.16
C ILE A 61 -0.36 -12.20 1.90
N ARG A 62 -0.16 -11.52 0.78
CA ARG A 62 0.12 -12.16 -0.52
C ARG A 62 0.84 -11.21 -1.46
N ILE A 63 1.77 -11.74 -2.26
CA ILE A 63 2.57 -11.00 -3.24
C ILE A 63 2.48 -11.73 -4.58
N GLU A 64 2.05 -11.04 -5.63
CA GLU A 64 1.92 -11.60 -6.97
C GLU A 64 2.69 -10.74 -7.98
N GLU A 65 3.68 -11.29 -8.68
CA GLU A 65 4.64 -10.50 -9.49
C GLU A 65 4.17 -10.17 -10.92
N LYS A 66 3.22 -10.96 -11.44
CA LYS A 66 2.66 -10.84 -12.79
C LYS A 66 1.16 -11.02 -12.75
N ALA A 67 0.51 -10.29 -11.85
CA ALA A 67 -0.93 -10.36 -11.67
C ALA A 67 -1.62 -9.19 -12.36
N THR A 68 -2.89 -9.43 -12.70
CA THR A 68 -3.82 -8.41 -13.14
C THR A 68 -4.98 -8.44 -12.17
N ALA A 69 -5.22 -7.33 -11.45
CA ALA A 69 -6.36 -7.20 -10.55
C ALA A 69 -7.15 -5.95 -10.92
N THR A 70 -8.47 -6.08 -10.92
CA THR A 70 -9.39 -4.95 -11.10
C THR A 70 -9.88 -4.50 -9.73
N CYS A 71 -9.64 -3.24 -9.38
CA CYS A 71 -10.21 -2.65 -8.17
C CYS A 71 -11.70 -2.42 -8.41
N GLU A 72 -12.56 -3.10 -7.64
CA GLU A 72 -14.02 -2.98 -7.74
C GLU A 72 -14.51 -1.57 -7.42
N VAL A 73 -13.79 -0.85 -6.54
CA VAL A 73 -14.14 0.50 -6.13
C VAL A 73 -13.89 1.49 -7.25
N THR A 74 -12.70 1.49 -7.86
CA THR A 74 -12.31 2.48 -8.88
C THR A 74 -12.59 2.03 -10.31
N ASN A 75 -12.98 0.76 -10.50
CA ASN A 75 -13.14 0.09 -11.79
C ASN A 75 -11.88 0.17 -12.67
N ARG A 76 -10.70 0.29 -12.02
CA ARG A 76 -9.39 0.36 -12.68
C ARG A 76 -8.70 -0.99 -12.61
N THR A 77 -8.12 -1.41 -13.73
CA THR A 77 -7.30 -2.62 -13.80
C THR A 77 -5.83 -2.28 -13.62
N TRP A 78 -5.20 -2.94 -12.66
CA TRP A 78 -3.78 -2.82 -12.35
C TRP A 78 -3.06 -4.10 -12.78
N SER A 79 -1.92 -3.96 -13.46
CA SER A 79 -1.11 -5.09 -13.93
C SER A 79 0.33 -4.97 -13.46
N GLY A 80 0.94 -6.06 -12.98
CA GLY A 80 2.33 -6.10 -12.54
C GLY A 80 2.49 -6.74 -11.16
N CYS A 81 3.34 -6.15 -10.32
CA CYS A 81 3.58 -6.64 -8.97
C CYS A 81 2.51 -6.10 -8.02
N LEU A 82 1.59 -6.96 -7.60
CA LEU A 82 0.51 -6.63 -6.67
C LEU A 82 0.83 -7.19 -5.28
N ILE A 83 0.71 -6.34 -4.27
CA ILE A 83 0.84 -6.71 -2.86
C ILE A 83 -0.55 -6.62 -2.25
N PHE A 84 -1.08 -7.74 -1.77
CA PHE A 84 -2.33 -7.81 -1.04
C PHE A 84 -2.05 -7.71 0.44
N MET A 85 -2.88 -6.94 1.14
CA MET A 85 -2.62 -6.55 2.53
C MET A 85 -3.89 -6.59 3.39
N ASP A 86 -3.69 -6.79 4.68
CA ASP A 86 -4.72 -6.74 5.72
C ASP A 86 -4.24 -5.95 6.95
N ASP A 87 -5.02 -6.00 8.04
CA ASP A 87 -4.63 -5.46 9.34
C ASP A 87 -4.21 -3.97 9.28
N LEU A 88 -5.17 -3.13 8.84
CA LEU A 88 -5.00 -1.68 8.77
C LEU A 88 -4.77 -1.09 10.17
N GLN A 89 -3.60 -0.48 10.35
CA GLN A 89 -3.23 0.24 11.56
C GLN A 89 -3.00 1.71 11.23
N GLN A 90 -3.46 2.59 12.14
CA GLN A 90 -3.14 4.01 12.06
C GLN A 90 -1.76 4.26 12.66
N GLU A 91 -0.95 5.02 11.94
CA GLU A 91 0.41 5.36 12.30
C GLU A 91 0.52 6.88 12.46
N ASN A 92 1.53 7.34 13.20
CA ASN A 92 1.80 8.77 13.36
C ASN A 92 3.30 9.04 13.42
N ILE A 93 4.01 8.67 12.35
CA ILE A 93 5.46 8.87 12.24
C ILE A 93 5.73 10.05 11.31
N GLN A 94 6.35 11.09 11.85
CA GLN A 94 6.61 12.36 11.16
C GLN A 94 7.83 12.32 10.22
N ASN A 95 7.85 13.29 9.31
CA ASN A 95 9.05 13.79 8.62
C ASN A 95 9.65 12.84 7.57
N ILE A 96 8.79 12.15 6.81
CA ILE A 96 9.22 11.36 5.65
C ILE A 96 9.05 12.21 4.39
N ASN A 97 10.17 12.57 3.75
CA ASN A 97 10.14 13.19 2.42
C ASN A 97 9.52 12.20 1.41
N GLY A 98 8.50 12.64 0.68
CA GLY A 98 7.85 11.81 -0.34
C GLY A 98 8.83 11.37 -1.43
N PHE A 99 8.69 10.13 -1.89
CA PHE A 99 9.51 9.56 -2.97
C PHE A 99 8.66 8.73 -3.92
N ARG A 100 9.20 8.43 -5.10
CA ARG A 100 8.52 7.58 -6.07
C ARG A 100 8.95 6.12 -5.88
N GLY A 101 7.98 5.21 -5.79
CA GLY A 101 8.23 3.77 -5.59
C GLY A 101 8.21 3.37 -4.12
N PHE A 102 9.10 2.45 -3.73
CA PHE A 102 9.22 1.94 -2.35
C PHE A 102 10.64 2.07 -1.81
N ARG A 103 10.77 2.14 -0.48
CA ARG A 103 12.03 2.02 0.27
C ARG A 103 11.87 0.97 1.36
N TYR A 104 12.96 0.32 1.77
CA TYR A 104 12.93 -0.54 2.95
C TYR A 104 13.01 0.31 4.19
N ARG A 105 12.17 0.04 5.19
CA ARG A 105 12.17 0.73 6.50
C ARG A 105 13.59 0.92 7.03
N TRP A 106 13.87 2.14 7.52
CA TRP A 106 15.23 2.60 7.83
C TRP A 106 15.35 3.36 9.16
N TRP A 107 14.32 3.28 10.00
CA TRP A 107 14.31 3.77 11.37
C TRP A 107 14.11 2.60 12.33
#